data_AF-A0A962YC66-F1
#
_entry.id   AF-A0A962YC66-F1
#
_cell.length_a   1.000
_cell.length_b   1.000
_cell.length_c   1.000
_cell.angle_alpha   90.00
_cell.angle_beta   90.00
_cell.angle_gamma   90.00
#
_symmetry.space_group_name_H-M   'P 1'
#
loop_
_entity.id
_entity.type
_entity.pdbx_description
1 polymer ?
#
loop_
_entity_poly.entity_id
_entity_poly.type
_entity_poly.pdbx_seq_one_letter_code
_entity_poly.pdbx_strand_id
1 'polypeptide(L)'
;LTVQDLDSYEADLRAMYSQLVHQLSPAAAKLLSTLNITQIEQFMTALEQRNREFYEERVAISERAQRAYRVKQMLEQIERWLGEVTPRQRQRVESWAATLELSSAETLAFRQHWQKAFRALLQQRQVADFQRQLRDFALAPEALQTSALRLKRQHNLQLFKLLLRDIYGQLNSGQQQYLDNRLQTLSGDFIELAAQ
;
A
#
# COMPACT_ATOMS: atom_id res chain seq x y z
N LEU A 1 -17.18 14.60 -2.50
CA LEU A 1 -15.76 14.18 -2.43
C LEU A 1 -14.93 15.00 -3.42
N THR A 2 -14.04 15.84 -2.91
CA THR A 2 -13.09 16.66 -3.66
C THR A 2 -11.67 16.06 -3.56
N VAL A 3 -10.72 16.58 -4.35
CA VAL A 3 -9.30 16.21 -4.21
C VAL A 3 -8.75 16.70 -2.86
N GLN A 4 -9.21 17.85 -2.37
CA GLN A 4 -8.79 18.38 -1.07
C GLN A 4 -9.26 17.50 0.09
N ASP A 5 -10.47 16.92 0.01
CA ASP A 5 -10.93 15.94 0.99
C ASP A 5 -9.99 14.72 1.01
N LEU A 6 -9.57 14.24 -0.17
CA LEU A 6 -8.66 13.12 -0.31
C LEU A 6 -7.25 13.41 0.21
N ASP A 7 -6.77 14.65 0.07
CA ASP A 7 -5.51 15.10 0.65
C ASP A 7 -5.57 15.09 2.19
N SER A 8 -6.70 15.52 2.77
CA SER A 8 -6.93 15.45 4.21
C SER A 8 -6.93 14.01 4.71
N TYR A 9 -7.67 13.10 4.05
CA TYR A 9 -7.69 11.70 4.44
C TYR A 9 -6.33 11.02 4.30
N GLU A 10 -5.51 11.38 3.31
CA GLU A 10 -4.14 10.89 3.23
C GLU A 10 -3.30 11.34 4.43
N ALA A 11 -3.43 12.60 4.85
CA ALA A 11 -2.73 13.13 6.02
C ALA A 11 -3.15 12.41 7.30
N ASP A 12 -4.46 12.18 7.48
CA ASP A 12 -5.01 11.46 8.63
C ASP A 12 -4.49 10.01 8.67
N LEU A 13 -4.51 9.30 7.54
CA LEU A 13 -3.97 7.95 7.42
C LEU A 13 -2.47 7.90 7.76
N ARG A 14 -1.69 8.92 7.35
CA ARG A 14 -0.27 9.01 7.70
C ARG A 14 -0.07 9.23 9.19
N ALA A 15 -0.89 10.08 9.82
CA ALA A 15 -0.84 10.30 11.26
C ALA A 15 -1.20 9.02 12.04
N MET A 16 -2.26 8.32 11.63
CA MET A 16 -2.66 7.03 12.21
C MET A 16 -1.57 5.97 12.06
N TYR A 17 -0.95 5.87 10.88
CA TYR A 17 0.17 4.95 10.65
C TYR A 17 1.33 5.25 11.61
N SER A 18 1.70 6.52 11.77
CA SER A 18 2.76 6.93 12.70
C SER A 18 2.43 6.51 14.13
N GLN A 19 1.20 6.77 14.59
CA GLN A 19 0.75 6.38 15.94
C GLN A 19 0.80 4.86 16.13
N LEU A 20 0.31 4.08 15.16
CA LEU A 20 0.38 2.62 15.19
C LEU A 20 1.82 2.12 15.29
N VAL A 21 2.73 2.67 14.48
CA VAL A 21 4.14 2.31 14.54
C VAL A 21 4.73 2.63 15.92
N HIS A 22 4.44 3.79 16.50
CA HIS A 22 4.88 4.14 17.85
C HIS A 22 4.36 3.15 18.91
N GLN A 23 3.10 2.74 18.82
CA GLN A 23 2.47 1.82 19.78
C GLN A 23 2.98 0.39 19.62
N LEU A 24 3.19 -0.09 18.40
CA LEU A 24 3.55 -1.48 18.11
C LEU A 24 5.05 -1.74 18.16
N SER A 25 5.89 -0.70 17.97
CA SER A 25 7.36 -0.84 17.95
C SER A 25 7.96 -1.54 19.17
N PRO A 26 7.53 -1.30 20.43
CA PRO A 26 8.05 -2.03 21.58
C PRO A 26 7.80 -3.54 21.50
N ALA A 27 6.58 -3.95 21.17
CA ALA A 27 6.21 -5.36 21.04
C ALA A 27 6.93 -6.03 19.86
N ALA A 28 7.02 -5.33 18.72
CA ALA A 28 7.75 -5.79 17.55
C ALA A 28 9.26 -5.94 17.85
N ALA A 29 9.88 -4.96 18.52
CA ALA A 29 11.29 -5.02 18.89
C ALA A 29 11.57 -6.19 19.84
N LYS A 30 10.70 -6.41 20.83
CA LYS A 30 10.80 -7.56 21.74
C LYS A 30 10.77 -8.87 20.95
N LEU A 31 9.79 -9.08 20.09
CA LEU A 31 9.69 -10.29 19.25
C LEU A 31 10.91 -10.45 18.33
N LEU A 32 11.31 -9.39 17.63
CA LEU A 32 12.42 -9.46 16.69
C LEU A 32 13.76 -9.70 17.39
N SER A 33 13.93 -9.23 18.63
CA SER A 33 15.12 -9.49 19.46
C SER A 33 15.26 -10.96 19.86
N THR A 34 14.17 -11.73 19.92
CA THR A 34 14.22 -13.16 20.25
C THR A 34 14.60 -14.04 19.07
N LEU A 35 14.65 -13.48 17.85
CA LEU A 35 14.96 -14.27 16.66
C LEU A 35 16.41 -14.75 16.68
N ASN A 36 16.59 -16.04 16.42
CA ASN A 36 17.91 -16.60 16.13
C ASN A 36 18.30 -16.36 14.66
N ILE A 37 19.55 -16.65 14.32
CA ILE A 37 20.08 -16.41 12.97
C ILE A 37 19.30 -17.23 11.93
N THR A 38 18.99 -18.50 12.22
CA THR A 38 18.21 -19.37 11.31
C THR A 38 16.83 -18.79 11.00
N GLN A 39 16.13 -18.26 12.01
CA GLN A 39 14.81 -17.63 11.82
C GLN A 39 14.91 -16.35 10.98
N ILE A 40 15.98 -15.57 11.15
CA ILE A 40 16.24 -14.40 10.31
C ILE A 40 16.48 -14.82 8.86
N GLU A 41 17.30 -15.85 8.62
CA GLU A 41 17.55 -16.35 7.26
C GLU A 41 16.29 -16.89 6.59
N GLN A 42 15.46 -17.65 7.33
CA GLN A 42 14.17 -18.13 6.83
C GLN A 42 13.24 -16.97 6.45
N PHE A 43 13.15 -15.96 7.31
CA PHE A 43 12.35 -14.78 7.04
C PHE A 43 12.85 -14.01 5.80
N MET A 44 14.17 -13.81 5.67
CA MET A 44 14.75 -13.16 4.49
C MET A 44 14.54 -13.97 3.21
N THR A 45 14.58 -15.29 3.30
CA THR A 45 14.32 -16.19 2.16
C THR A 45 12.87 -16.09 1.70
N ALA A 46 11.92 -15.99 2.64
CA ALA A 46 10.51 -15.78 2.32
C ALA A 46 10.29 -14.41 1.62
N LEU A 47 10.95 -13.34 2.08
CA LEU A 47 10.89 -12.04 1.41
C LEU A 47 11.47 -12.09 -0.01
N GLU A 48 12.57 -12.79 -0.21
CA GLU A 48 13.17 -12.95 -1.54
C GLU A 48 12.24 -13.73 -2.49
N GLN A 49 11.57 -14.77 -2.00
CA GLN A 49 10.57 -15.48 -2.78
C GLN A 49 9.42 -14.57 -3.21
N ARG A 50 8.94 -13.69 -2.32
CA ARG A 50 7.92 -12.67 -2.68
C ARG A 50 8.42 -11.66 -3.71
N ASN A 51 9.70 -11.32 -3.69
CA ASN A 51 10.28 -10.44 -4.71
C ASN A 51 10.38 -11.13 -6.08
N ARG A 52 10.67 -12.44 -6.12
CA ARG A 52 10.63 -13.24 -7.36
C ARG A 52 9.22 -13.31 -7.94
N GLU A 53 8.23 -13.63 -7.10
CA GLU A 53 6.82 -13.62 -7.52
C GLU A 53 6.41 -12.24 -8.06
N PHE A 54 6.78 -11.16 -7.36
CA PHE A 54 6.52 -9.80 -7.83
C PHE A 54 7.19 -9.50 -9.18
N TYR A 55 8.42 -9.97 -9.40
CA TYR A 55 9.11 -9.82 -10.68
C TYR A 55 8.33 -10.50 -11.81
N GLU A 56 7.99 -11.78 -11.63
CA GLU A 56 7.27 -12.58 -12.64
C GLU A 56 5.91 -11.96 -12.97
N GLU A 57 5.15 -11.55 -11.95
CA GLU A 57 3.81 -11.03 -12.15
C GLU A 57 3.76 -9.59 -12.66
N ARG A 58 4.75 -8.76 -12.31
CA ARG A 58 4.65 -7.29 -12.47
C ARG A 58 5.74 -6.65 -13.31
N VAL A 59 6.90 -7.28 -13.41
CA VAL A 59 8.09 -6.69 -14.06
C VAL A 59 8.39 -7.39 -15.38
N ALA A 60 8.38 -8.73 -15.39
CA ALA A 60 8.68 -9.56 -16.56
C ALA A 60 7.59 -9.53 -17.64
N ILE A 61 6.43 -8.94 -17.33
CA ILE A 61 5.30 -8.83 -18.25
C ILE A 61 5.35 -7.54 -19.07
N SER A 62 4.82 -7.60 -20.29
CA SER A 62 4.74 -6.44 -21.19
C SER A 62 4.01 -5.24 -20.56
N GLU A 63 4.34 -4.02 -20.98
CA GLU A 63 3.64 -2.82 -20.51
C GLU A 63 2.11 -2.90 -20.72
N ARG A 64 1.68 -3.47 -21.85
CA ARG A 64 0.26 -3.72 -22.13
C ARG A 64 -0.37 -4.60 -21.05
N ALA A 65 0.31 -5.67 -20.66
CA ALA A 65 -0.14 -6.55 -19.59
C ALA A 65 -0.14 -5.85 -18.22
N GLN A 66 0.86 -5.01 -17.93
CA GLN A 66 0.90 -4.22 -16.68
C GLN A 66 -0.30 -3.26 -16.61
N ARG A 67 -0.61 -2.54 -17.69
CA ARG A 67 -1.77 -1.63 -17.74
C ARG A 67 -3.09 -2.39 -17.63
N ALA A 68 -3.24 -3.50 -18.33
CA ALA A 68 -4.42 -4.37 -18.22
C ALA A 68 -4.60 -4.88 -16.78
N TYR A 69 -3.51 -5.26 -16.11
CA TYR A 69 -3.52 -5.63 -14.71
C TYR A 69 -4.00 -4.47 -13.82
N ARG A 70 -3.52 -3.23 -14.05
CA ARG A 70 -3.97 -2.04 -13.30
C ARG A 70 -5.47 -1.78 -13.48
N VAL A 71 -5.99 -1.93 -14.70
CA VAL A 71 -7.44 -1.82 -14.98
C VAL A 71 -8.20 -2.87 -14.19
N LYS A 72 -7.84 -4.15 -14.33
CA LYS A 72 -8.50 -5.27 -13.64
C LYS A 72 -8.59 -5.03 -12.14
N GLN A 73 -7.47 -4.72 -11.48
CA GLN A 73 -7.45 -4.48 -10.04
C GLN A 73 -8.31 -3.30 -9.61
N MET A 74 -8.30 -2.21 -10.39
CA MET A 74 -9.11 -1.05 -10.03
C MET A 74 -10.60 -1.33 -10.19
N LEU A 75 -11.00 -2.07 -11.24
CA LEU A 75 -12.39 -2.49 -11.41
C LEU A 75 -12.86 -3.42 -10.28
N GLU A 76 -12.03 -4.38 -9.87
CA GLU A 76 -12.33 -5.25 -8.73
C GLU A 76 -12.50 -4.45 -7.42
N GLN A 77 -11.73 -3.37 -7.24
CA GLN A 77 -11.86 -2.51 -6.06
C GLN A 77 -13.12 -1.64 -6.12
N ILE A 78 -13.45 -1.09 -7.29
CA ILE A 78 -14.72 -0.39 -7.49
C ILE A 78 -15.88 -1.35 -7.22
N GLU A 79 -15.83 -2.56 -7.77
CA GLU A 79 -16.89 -3.56 -7.59
C GLU A 79 -17.07 -3.96 -6.13
N ARG A 80 -15.95 -4.18 -5.43
CA ARG A 80 -15.96 -4.46 -3.99
C ARG A 80 -16.63 -3.34 -3.19
N TRP A 81 -16.33 -2.07 -3.48
CA TRP A 81 -16.80 -0.96 -2.65
C TRP A 81 -18.16 -0.41 -3.06
N LEU A 82 -18.53 -0.54 -4.32
CA LEU A 82 -19.65 0.17 -4.93
C LEU A 82 -20.66 -0.78 -5.58
N GLY A 83 -20.36 -2.08 -5.71
CA GLY A 83 -21.16 -3.03 -6.48
C GLY A 83 -20.89 -2.92 -7.98
N GLU A 84 -21.83 -3.37 -8.82
CA GLU A 84 -21.63 -3.51 -10.27
C GLU A 84 -20.99 -2.29 -10.95
N VAL A 85 -19.95 -2.53 -11.75
CA VAL A 85 -19.20 -1.46 -12.44
C VAL A 85 -19.90 -1.05 -13.73
N THR A 86 -20.26 0.23 -13.85
CA THR A 86 -20.90 0.76 -15.06
C THR A 86 -19.93 0.87 -16.24
N PRO A 87 -20.43 0.89 -17.50
CA PRO A 87 -19.58 1.12 -18.68
C PRO A 87 -18.78 2.42 -18.62
N ARG A 88 -19.38 3.50 -18.08
CA ARG A 88 -18.72 4.80 -17.91
C ARG A 88 -17.56 4.74 -16.92
N GLN A 89 -17.75 4.05 -15.79
CA GLN A 89 -16.70 3.85 -14.79
C GLN A 89 -15.55 3.00 -15.37
N ARG A 90 -15.86 1.94 -16.14
CA ARG A 90 -14.86 1.11 -16.82
C ARG A 90 -13.99 1.93 -17.77
N GLN A 91 -14.60 2.70 -18.66
CA GLN A 91 -13.87 3.55 -19.61
C GLN A 91 -13.00 4.58 -18.87
N ARG A 92 -13.47 5.11 -17.74
CA ARG A 92 -12.70 6.04 -16.92
C ARG A 92 -11.45 5.40 -16.33
N VAL A 93 -11.56 4.17 -15.82
CA VAL A 93 -10.45 3.37 -15.30
C VAL A 93 -9.44 3.02 -16.39
N GLU A 94 -9.89 2.64 -17.58
CA GLU A 94 -9.03 2.35 -18.72
C GLU A 94 -8.20 3.58 -19.12
N SER A 95 -8.85 4.75 -19.19
CA SER A 95 -8.18 6.02 -19.46
C SER A 95 -7.17 6.38 -18.37
N TRP A 96 -7.51 6.17 -17.09
CA TRP A 96 -6.59 6.36 -15.97
C TRP A 96 -5.36 5.44 -16.10
N ALA A 97 -5.55 4.16 -16.36
CA ALA A 97 -4.46 3.19 -16.48
C ALA A 97 -3.53 3.49 -17.66
N ALA A 98 -4.05 4.09 -18.74
CA ALA A 98 -3.24 4.55 -19.88
C ALA A 98 -2.33 5.74 -19.51
N THR A 99 -2.74 6.60 -18.57
CA THR A 99 -1.96 7.77 -18.12
C THR A 99 -0.93 7.46 -17.05
N LEU A 100 -0.96 6.26 -16.43
CA LEU A 100 -0.02 5.92 -15.37
C LEU A 100 1.43 5.84 -15.85
N GLU A 101 2.35 6.31 -15.02
CA GLU A 101 3.77 6.00 -15.11
C GLU A 101 4.02 4.62 -14.49
N LEU A 102 4.34 3.63 -15.32
CA LEU A 102 4.66 2.29 -14.83
C LEU A 102 5.93 2.34 -13.96
N SER A 103 5.86 1.70 -12.79
CA SER A 103 6.87 1.77 -11.74
C SER A 103 7.19 0.41 -11.11
N SER A 104 6.83 -0.68 -11.79
CA SER A 104 7.00 -2.05 -11.27
C SER A 104 8.48 -2.37 -11.04
N ALA A 105 9.35 -2.06 -12.00
CA ALA A 105 10.79 -2.30 -11.88
C ALA A 105 11.41 -1.48 -10.73
N GLU A 106 11.09 -0.19 -10.63
CA GLU A 106 11.57 0.66 -9.54
C GLU A 106 11.01 0.22 -8.19
N THR A 107 9.78 -0.27 -8.15
CA THR A 107 9.19 -0.85 -6.93
C THR A 107 9.92 -2.11 -6.50
N LEU A 108 10.33 -2.98 -7.43
CA LEU A 108 11.14 -4.15 -7.13
C LEU A 108 12.51 -3.76 -6.56
N ALA A 109 13.19 -2.80 -7.20
CA ALA A 109 14.48 -2.29 -6.71
C ALA A 109 14.37 -1.72 -5.29
N PHE A 110 13.29 -0.97 -5.02
CA PHE A 110 12.98 -0.48 -3.68
C PHE A 110 12.76 -1.62 -2.67
N ARG A 111 11.98 -2.65 -3.03
CA ARG A 111 11.75 -3.82 -2.15
C ARG A 111 13.04 -4.53 -1.79
N GLN A 112 13.92 -4.75 -2.76
CA GLN A 112 15.23 -5.37 -2.54
C GLN A 112 16.13 -4.51 -1.65
N HIS A 113 16.17 -3.19 -1.87
CA HIS A 113 16.94 -2.28 -1.04
C HIS A 113 16.41 -2.25 0.40
N TRP A 114 15.08 -2.16 0.57
CA TRP A 114 14.43 -2.22 1.86
C TRP A 114 14.73 -3.53 2.60
N GLN A 115 14.67 -4.67 1.92
CA GLN A 115 14.99 -5.98 2.51
C GLN A 115 16.44 -6.05 2.98
N LYS A 116 17.39 -5.55 2.19
CA LYS A 116 18.80 -5.49 2.58
C LYS A 116 19.00 -4.61 3.81
N ALA A 117 18.37 -3.44 3.85
CA ALA A 117 18.44 -2.54 4.98
C ALA A 117 17.79 -3.13 6.25
N PHE A 118 16.65 -3.81 6.10
CA PHE A 118 15.98 -4.48 7.19
C PHE A 118 16.82 -5.64 7.75
N ARG A 119 17.49 -6.42 6.88
CA ARG A 119 18.43 -7.45 7.30
C ARG A 119 19.58 -6.88 8.13
N ALA A 120 20.18 -5.77 7.69
CA ALA A 120 21.24 -5.10 8.43
C ALA A 120 20.77 -4.61 9.80
N LEU A 121 19.54 -4.08 9.88
CA LEU A 121 18.91 -3.70 11.14
C LEU A 121 18.72 -4.92 12.08
N LEU A 122 18.25 -6.07 11.58
CA LEU A 122 18.08 -7.28 12.39
C LEU A 122 19.40 -7.89 12.89
N GLN A 123 20.53 -7.61 12.22
CA GLN A 123 21.84 -8.00 12.74
C GLN A 123 22.20 -7.24 14.01
N GLN A 124 21.64 -6.04 14.21
CA GLN A 124 21.82 -5.20 15.39
C GLN A 124 20.75 -5.43 16.45
N ARG A 125 19.89 -6.45 16.33
CA ARG A 125 18.72 -6.66 17.21
C ARG A 125 18.98 -6.78 18.71
N GLN A 126 20.23 -7.03 19.12
CA GLN A 126 20.63 -7.17 20.52
C GLN A 126 21.17 -5.86 21.13
N VAL A 127 21.31 -4.79 20.35
CA VAL A 127 21.79 -3.49 20.87
C VAL A 127 20.68 -2.79 21.66
N ALA A 128 21.06 -2.03 22.69
CA ALA A 128 20.11 -1.36 23.58
C ALA A 128 19.13 -0.41 22.86
N ASP A 129 19.53 0.16 21.72
CA ASP A 129 18.73 1.12 20.95
C ASP A 129 17.91 0.49 19.81
N PHE A 130 17.87 -0.84 19.71
CA PHE A 130 17.21 -1.54 18.59
C PHE A 130 15.74 -1.14 18.39
N GLN A 131 14.99 -0.94 19.46
CA GLN A 131 13.59 -0.51 19.38
C GLN A 131 13.44 0.86 18.69
N ARG A 132 14.31 1.82 19.01
CA ARG A 132 14.31 3.14 18.37
C ARG A 132 14.63 3.00 16.88
N GLN A 133 15.70 2.27 16.56
CA GLN A 133 16.13 2.05 15.18
C GLN A 133 15.04 1.35 14.35
N LEU A 134 14.36 0.36 14.91
CA LEU A 134 13.25 -0.34 14.27
C LEU A 134 12.08 0.60 13.98
N ARG A 135 11.70 1.43 14.96
CA ARG A 135 10.62 2.40 14.79
C ARG A 135 10.98 3.42 13.71
N ASP A 136 12.17 3.99 13.77
CA ASP A 136 12.60 5.02 12.82
C ASP A 136 12.70 4.43 11.40
N PHE A 137 13.15 3.18 11.28
CA PHE A 137 13.13 2.42 10.02
C PHE A 137 11.71 2.22 9.47
N ALA A 138 10.73 1.90 10.33
CA ALA A 138 9.34 1.75 9.94
C ALA A 138 8.66 3.07 9.57
N LEU A 139 9.02 4.18 10.21
CA LEU A 139 8.47 5.52 9.93
C LEU A 139 9.05 6.18 8.68
N ALA A 140 10.27 5.79 8.26
CA ALA A 140 10.98 6.41 7.14
C ALA A 140 11.23 5.47 5.95
N PRO A 141 10.23 4.71 5.44
CA PRO A 141 10.44 3.85 4.27
C PRO A 141 10.74 4.68 3.02
N GLU A 142 10.34 5.95 2.99
CA GLU A 142 10.60 6.89 1.90
C GLU A 142 12.06 7.28 1.76
N ALA A 143 12.85 7.25 2.84
CA ALA A 143 14.28 7.52 2.80
C ALA A 143 15.05 6.50 1.95
N LEU A 144 14.48 5.30 1.77
CA LEU A 144 15.04 4.21 0.98
C LEU A 144 14.58 4.24 -0.50
N GLN A 145 13.73 5.19 -0.89
CA GLN A 145 13.24 5.31 -2.26
C GLN A 145 14.18 6.12 -3.15
N THR A 146 14.32 5.70 -4.41
CA THR A 146 14.97 6.52 -5.43
C THR A 146 14.11 7.75 -5.76
N SER A 147 14.74 8.83 -6.22
CA SER A 147 14.03 10.02 -6.69
C SER A 147 13.04 9.68 -7.82
N ALA A 148 13.43 8.80 -8.74
CA ALA A 148 12.58 8.33 -9.83
C ALA A 148 11.31 7.64 -9.32
N LEU A 149 11.43 6.70 -8.38
CA LEU A 149 10.26 6.01 -7.82
C LEU A 149 9.33 6.98 -7.08
N ARG A 150 9.91 7.91 -6.31
CA ARG A 150 9.16 8.92 -5.56
C ARG A 150 8.32 9.80 -6.49
N LEU A 151 8.91 10.30 -7.57
CA LEU A 151 8.20 11.13 -8.55
C LEU A 151 7.07 10.35 -9.24
N LYS A 152 7.33 9.11 -9.70
CA LYS A 152 6.30 8.24 -10.29
C LYS A 152 5.13 7.98 -9.34
N ARG A 153 5.42 7.72 -8.06
CA ARG A 153 4.39 7.49 -7.03
C ARG A 153 3.56 8.75 -6.78
N GLN A 154 4.20 9.92 -6.66
CA GLN A 154 3.51 11.19 -6.49
C GLN A 154 2.59 11.49 -7.68
N HIS A 155 3.09 11.32 -8.91
CA HIS A 155 2.30 11.50 -10.13
C HIS A 155 1.09 10.56 -10.16
N ASN A 156 1.32 9.26 -9.96
CA ASN A 156 0.26 8.25 -9.99
C ASN A 156 -0.77 8.42 -8.86
N LEU A 157 -0.36 8.93 -7.70
CA LEU A 157 -1.26 9.26 -6.59
C LEU A 157 -2.21 10.40 -6.96
N GLN A 158 -1.72 11.44 -7.63
CA GLN A 158 -2.56 12.52 -8.15
C GLN A 158 -3.58 12.00 -9.17
N LEU A 159 -3.15 11.16 -10.11
CA LEU A 159 -4.05 10.50 -11.07
C LEU A 159 -5.10 9.63 -10.37
N PHE A 160 -4.73 8.93 -9.30
CA PHE A 160 -5.67 8.14 -8.51
C PHE A 160 -6.71 8.99 -7.78
N LYS A 161 -6.31 10.13 -7.19
CA LYS A 161 -7.27 11.06 -6.54
C LYS A 161 -8.28 11.62 -7.54
N LEU A 162 -7.82 11.97 -8.74
CA LEU A 162 -8.71 12.40 -9.83
C LEU A 162 -9.67 11.28 -10.24
N LEU A 163 -9.18 10.03 -10.35
CA LEU A 163 -10.03 8.88 -10.62
C LEU A 163 -11.11 8.71 -9.52
N LEU A 164 -10.73 8.74 -8.24
CA LEU A 164 -11.67 8.59 -7.13
C LEU A 164 -12.78 9.64 -7.15
N ARG A 165 -12.41 10.92 -7.35
CA ARG A 165 -13.37 12.01 -7.53
C ARG A 165 -14.33 11.73 -8.69
N ASP A 166 -13.79 11.30 -9.84
CA ASP A 166 -14.60 11.05 -11.04
C ASP A 166 -15.55 9.86 -10.86
N ILE A 167 -15.10 8.78 -10.21
CA ILE A 167 -15.95 7.62 -9.90
C ILE A 167 -17.03 7.99 -8.89
N TYR A 168 -16.68 8.76 -7.84
CA TYR A 168 -17.64 9.24 -6.86
C TYR A 168 -18.73 10.13 -7.49
N GLY A 169 -18.35 10.99 -8.43
CA GLY A 169 -19.31 11.80 -9.20
C GLY A 169 -20.18 11.01 -10.19
N GLN A 170 -19.89 9.72 -10.40
CA GLN A 170 -20.60 8.82 -11.31
C GLN A 170 -21.47 7.79 -10.58
N LEU A 171 -21.54 7.83 -9.24
CA LEU A 171 -22.34 6.88 -8.47
C LEU A 171 -23.82 7.00 -8.83
N ASN A 172 -24.46 5.87 -9.08
CA ASN A 172 -25.91 5.76 -9.12
C ASN A 172 -26.48 5.47 -7.71
N SER A 173 -27.80 5.54 -7.55
CA SER A 173 -28.45 5.32 -6.24
C SER A 173 -28.16 3.96 -5.63
N GLY A 174 -28.09 2.89 -6.43
CA GLY A 174 -27.75 1.56 -5.97
C GLY A 174 -26.31 1.48 -5.44
N GLN A 175 -25.36 2.10 -6.15
CA GLN A 175 -23.97 2.16 -5.71
C GLN A 175 -23.77 3.03 -4.46
N GLN A 176 -24.55 4.12 -4.32
CA GLN A 176 -24.56 4.94 -3.10
C GLN A 176 -25.03 4.13 -1.90
N GLN A 177 -26.18 3.44 -2.01
CA GLN A 177 -26.70 2.60 -0.96
C GLN A 177 -25.74 1.44 -0.60
N TYR A 178 -25.10 0.84 -1.60
CA TYR A 178 -24.12 -0.22 -1.38
C TYR A 178 -22.91 0.29 -0.58
N LEU A 179 -22.39 1.47 -0.96
CA LEU A 179 -21.28 2.11 -0.26
C LEU A 179 -21.65 2.42 1.20
N ASP A 180 -22.82 3.01 1.44
CA ASP A 180 -23.28 3.38 2.78
C ASP A 180 -23.41 2.14 3.69
N ASN A 181 -24.04 1.09 3.19
CA ASN A 181 -24.16 -0.19 3.92
C ASN A 181 -22.78 -0.76 4.27
N ARG A 182 -21.84 -0.74 3.32
CA ARG A 182 -20.50 -1.28 3.53
C ARG A 182 -19.69 -0.47 4.53
N LEU A 183 -19.82 0.87 4.52
CA LEU A 183 -19.18 1.74 5.50
C LEU A 183 -19.77 1.53 6.90
N GLN A 184 -21.08 1.31 7.02
CA GLN A 184 -21.73 0.98 8.28
C GLN A 184 -21.24 -0.35 8.86
N THR A 185 -21.18 -1.42 8.03
CA THR A 185 -20.62 -2.71 8.46
C THR A 185 -19.18 -2.55 8.95
N LEU A 186 -18.34 -1.87 8.16
CA LEU A 186 -16.93 -1.69 8.53
C LEU A 186 -16.76 -0.86 9.81
N SER A 187 -17.59 0.17 9.99
CA SER A 187 -17.60 0.96 11.23
C SER A 187 -18.01 0.10 12.43
N GLY A 188 -18.98 -0.81 12.26
CA GLY A 188 -19.37 -1.78 13.29
C GLY A 188 -18.21 -2.71 13.67
N ASP A 189 -17.56 -3.31 12.66
CA ASP A 189 -16.42 -4.20 12.86
C ASP A 189 -15.28 -3.52 13.63
N PHE A 190 -14.96 -2.26 13.30
CA PHE A 190 -13.93 -1.51 14.01
C PHE A 190 -14.31 -1.16 15.45
N ILE A 191 -15.58 -0.83 15.73
CA ILE A 191 -16.06 -0.57 17.09
C ILE A 191 -15.96 -1.85 17.94
N GLU A 192 -16.33 -3.00 17.38
CA GLU A 192 -16.21 -4.29 18.08
C GLU A 192 -14.75 -4.66 18.37
N LEU A 193 -13.85 -4.45 17.40
CA LEU A 193 -12.41 -4.71 17.58
C LEU A 193 -11.77 -3.76 18.60
N ALA A 194 -12.20 -2.50 18.66
CA ALA A 194 -11.67 -1.52 19.61
C ALA A 194 -12.17 -1.74 21.06
N ALA A 195 -13.23 -2.51 21.24
CA ALA A 195 -13.80 -2.85 22.55
C ALA A 195 -13.14 -4.09 23.19
N GLN A 196 -12.21 -4.76 22.50
CA GLN A 196 -11.45 -5.92 22.96
C GLN A 196 -10.09 -5.53 23.52
#